data_AF-A0A8J2I508-F1
#
_entry.id   AF-A0A8J2I508-F1
#
_cell.length_a   1.000
_cell.length_b   1.000
_cell.length_c   1.000
_cell.angle_alpha   90.00
_cell.angle_beta   90.00
_cell.angle_gamma   90.00
#
_symmetry.space_group_name_H-M   'P 1'
#
loop_
_entity.id
_entity.type
_entity.pdbx_description
1 polymer ?
#
loop_
_entity_poly.entity_id
_entity_poly.type
_entity_poly.pdbx_seq_one_letter_code
_entity_poly.pdbx_strand_id
1 'polypeptide(L)'
;MATVQIKPQGSTNASMEASWSAAATWLSALPDLIDARLAGAATLAVGSTAGKFFPDIDVSSGPFTGIAVNQVFWAFNTTPAAVEALVQPILTKLLSECNNTSSTNTSLINTAITTSTLANYTSFFAVISGDNVAGGESLTSSRLLGRPELTHTPHAQIVSYLETAMAS
;
A
#
# COMPACT_ATOMS: atom_id res chain seq x y z
N MET A 1 -12.38 10.53 -1.98
CA MET A 1 -10.98 10.07 -1.87
C MET A 1 -10.89 9.08 -0.73
N ALA A 2 -9.95 8.16 -0.79
CA ALA A 2 -9.63 7.25 0.29
C ALA A 2 -8.11 7.11 0.42
N THR A 3 -7.60 6.95 1.62
CA THR A 3 -6.20 6.62 1.87
C THR A 3 -6.15 5.32 2.63
N VAL A 4 -5.40 4.36 2.08
CA VAL A 4 -5.16 3.04 2.65
C VAL A 4 -3.69 2.96 3.06
N GLN A 5 -3.44 2.58 4.30
CA GLN A 5 -2.10 2.30 4.80
C GLN A 5 -1.97 0.82 5.14
N ILE A 6 -0.87 0.20 4.74
CA ILE A 6 -0.50 -1.17 5.08
C ILE A 6 0.96 -1.15 5.54
N LYS A 7 1.24 -1.66 6.73
CA LYS A 7 2.59 -1.68 7.31
C LYS A 7 2.78 -2.83 8.29
N PRO A 8 4.02 -3.23 8.62
CA PRO A 8 4.29 -4.18 9.68
C PRO A 8 3.61 -3.81 11.01
N GLN A 9 3.12 -4.82 11.73
CA GLN A 9 2.69 -4.67 13.12
C GLN A 9 3.91 -4.83 14.03
N GLY A 10 4.43 -3.71 14.53
CA GLY A 10 5.64 -3.69 15.36
C GLY A 10 6.93 -3.95 14.57
N SER A 11 8.01 -4.24 15.28
CA SER A 11 9.37 -4.33 14.73
C SER A 11 9.93 -5.75 14.58
N THR A 12 9.09 -6.80 14.65
CA THR A 12 9.57 -8.18 14.55
C THR A 12 9.91 -8.60 13.11
N ASN A 13 10.87 -9.51 12.93
CA ASN A 13 11.23 -10.05 11.60
C ASN A 13 10.02 -10.65 10.88
N ALA A 14 9.16 -11.39 11.60
CA ALA A 14 7.94 -11.96 11.02
C ALA A 14 6.98 -10.88 10.50
N SER A 15 6.86 -9.74 11.21
CA SER A 15 6.05 -8.59 10.76
C SER A 15 6.64 -7.94 9.52
N MET A 16 7.97 -7.82 9.45
CA MET A 16 8.68 -7.27 8.29
C MET A 16 8.50 -8.17 7.07
N GLU A 17 8.72 -9.48 7.20
CA GLU A 17 8.50 -10.47 6.12
C GLU A 17 7.04 -10.50 5.67
N ALA A 18 6.09 -10.48 6.62
CA ALA A 18 4.67 -10.46 6.30
C ALA A 18 4.26 -9.22 5.50
N SER A 19 4.90 -8.07 5.72
CA SER A 19 4.58 -6.84 4.99
C SER A 19 4.91 -6.92 3.49
N TRP A 20 5.96 -7.66 3.11
CA TRP A 20 6.29 -7.91 1.71
C TRP A 20 5.22 -8.73 1.01
N SER A 21 4.76 -9.79 1.68
CA SER A 21 3.63 -10.59 1.21
C SER A 21 2.36 -9.74 1.11
N ALA A 22 2.09 -8.89 2.10
CA ALA A 22 0.93 -8.00 2.09
C ALA A 22 0.96 -7.00 0.92
N ALA A 23 2.12 -6.42 0.63
CA ALA A 23 2.30 -5.53 -0.52
C ALA A 23 2.03 -6.25 -1.85
N ALA A 24 2.54 -7.47 -2.01
CA ALA A 24 2.29 -8.28 -3.21
C ALA A 24 0.80 -8.62 -3.38
N THR A 25 0.12 -9.05 -2.31
CA THR A 25 -1.33 -9.32 -2.34
C THR A 25 -2.12 -8.05 -2.65
N TRP A 26 -1.73 -6.91 -2.08
CA TRP A 26 -2.37 -5.62 -2.37
C TRP A 26 -2.25 -5.23 -3.84
N LEU A 27 -1.05 -5.32 -4.42
CA LEU A 27 -0.83 -5.04 -5.85
C LEU A 27 -1.62 -5.98 -6.75
N SER A 28 -1.73 -7.25 -6.38
CA SER A 28 -2.52 -8.25 -7.11
C SER A 28 -4.02 -7.94 -7.11
N ALA A 29 -4.51 -7.21 -6.10
CA ALA A 29 -5.91 -6.82 -5.98
C ALA A 29 -6.24 -5.49 -6.70
N LEU A 30 -5.23 -4.67 -7.04
CA LEU A 30 -5.43 -3.38 -7.70
C LEU A 30 -6.21 -3.48 -9.02
N PRO A 31 -5.96 -4.45 -9.92
CA PRO A 31 -6.71 -4.57 -11.16
C PRO A 31 -8.24 -4.64 -10.94
N ASP A 32 -8.70 -5.36 -9.92
CA ASP A 32 -10.13 -5.49 -9.62
C ASP A 32 -10.72 -4.19 -9.06
N LEU A 33 -9.93 -3.47 -8.24
CA LEU A 33 -10.31 -2.14 -7.78
C LEU A 33 -10.38 -1.11 -8.92
N ILE A 34 -9.50 -1.23 -9.91
CA ILE A 34 -9.52 -0.41 -11.12
C ILE A 34 -10.77 -0.69 -11.96
N ASP A 35 -11.14 -1.96 -12.14
CA ASP A 35 -12.38 -2.35 -12.81
C ASP A 35 -13.62 -1.84 -12.05
N ALA A 36 -13.53 -1.77 -10.72
CA ALA A 36 -14.53 -1.12 -9.86
C ALA A 36 -14.49 0.43 -9.90
N ARG A 37 -13.72 1.01 -10.84
CA ARG A 37 -13.58 2.45 -11.10
C ARG A 37 -12.86 3.24 -10.01
N LEU A 38 -12.00 2.58 -9.23
CA LEU A 38 -11.03 3.26 -8.37
C LEU A 38 -9.77 3.58 -9.19
N ALA A 39 -9.37 4.85 -9.18
CA ALA A 39 -8.07 5.27 -9.68
C ALA A 39 -7.25 5.81 -8.51
N GLY A 40 -5.93 5.85 -8.62
CA GLY A 40 -5.12 6.20 -7.48
C GLY A 40 -3.62 6.29 -7.76
N ALA A 41 -2.89 6.66 -6.72
CA ALA A 41 -1.43 6.61 -6.67
C ALA A 41 -1.01 5.95 -5.35
N ALA A 42 0.04 5.14 -5.41
CA ALA A 42 0.60 4.45 -4.25
C ALA A 42 2.04 4.88 -4.01
N THR A 43 2.41 5.00 -2.75
CA THR A 43 3.80 5.06 -2.31
C THR A 43 4.12 3.75 -1.59
N LEU A 44 5.15 3.07 -2.07
CA LEU A 44 5.77 1.95 -1.36
C LEU A 44 7.13 2.42 -0.86
N ALA A 45 7.45 2.19 0.41
CA ALA A 45 8.69 2.67 1.01
C ALA A 45 9.35 1.60 1.88
N VAL A 46 10.69 1.57 1.83
CA VAL A 46 11.55 0.64 2.57
C VAL A 46 12.69 1.39 3.26
N GLY A 47 13.44 0.70 4.11
CA GLY A 47 14.62 1.23 4.78
C GLY A 47 14.37 2.55 5.53
N SER A 48 15.35 3.45 5.50
CA SER A 48 15.26 4.76 6.16
C SER A 48 14.24 5.70 5.50
N THR A 49 13.91 5.48 4.22
CA THR A 49 12.89 6.26 3.50
C THR A 49 11.49 5.97 4.03
N ALA A 50 11.22 4.76 4.53
CA ALA A 50 9.93 4.41 5.10
C ALA A 50 9.52 5.35 6.25
N GLY A 51 10.46 5.71 7.14
CA GLY A 51 10.19 6.63 8.25
C GLY A 51 9.78 8.04 7.82
N LYS A 52 10.10 8.47 6.58
CA LYS A 52 9.67 9.78 6.05
C LYS A 52 8.20 9.79 5.62
N PHE A 53 7.70 8.66 5.13
CA PHE A 53 6.30 8.51 4.68
C PHE A 53 5.38 7.94 5.75
N PHE A 54 5.96 7.23 6.73
CA PHE A 54 5.25 6.54 7.81
C PHE A 54 5.98 6.82 9.14
N PRO A 55 5.76 8.00 9.74
CA PRO A 55 6.51 8.46 10.92
C PRO A 55 6.26 7.61 12.18
N ASP A 56 5.24 6.75 12.15
CA ASP A 56 4.82 5.87 13.24
C ASP A 56 5.18 4.39 12.99
N ILE A 57 6.16 4.12 12.12
CA ILE A 57 6.78 2.79 12.01
C ILE A 57 7.59 2.50 13.28
N ASP A 58 7.39 1.30 13.83
CA ASP A 58 8.19 0.79 14.94
C ASP A 58 9.53 0.23 14.43
N VAL A 59 10.62 0.82 14.91
CA VAL A 59 12.02 0.39 14.66
C VAL A 59 12.75 0.03 15.96
N SER A 60 12.01 -0.23 17.04
CA SER A 60 12.60 -0.51 18.37
C SER A 60 13.47 -1.77 18.41
N SER A 61 13.19 -2.76 17.55
CA SER A 61 13.96 -4.02 17.48
C SER A 61 15.09 -4.01 16.44
N GLY A 62 15.33 -2.90 15.73
CA GLY A 62 16.37 -2.81 14.70
C GLY A 62 15.98 -1.98 13.47
N PRO A 63 16.81 -1.98 12.41
CA PRO A 63 16.51 -1.25 11.18
C PRO A 63 15.23 -1.79 10.51
N PHE A 64 14.49 -0.90 9.85
CA PHE A 64 13.30 -1.29 9.09
C PHE A 64 13.69 -2.09 7.84
N THR A 65 13.34 -3.38 7.82
CA THR A 65 13.60 -4.32 6.71
C THR A 65 12.33 -4.73 5.95
N GLY A 66 11.17 -4.25 6.39
CA GLY A 66 9.90 -4.48 5.73
C GLY A 66 9.61 -3.47 4.61
N ILE A 67 8.35 -3.46 4.19
CA ILE A 67 7.79 -2.50 3.24
C ILE A 67 6.50 -1.90 3.82
N ALA A 68 6.30 -0.60 3.60
CA ALA A 68 5.07 0.09 3.96
C ALA A 68 4.41 0.65 2.70
N VAL A 69 3.08 0.54 2.62
CA VAL A 69 2.26 0.94 1.48
C VAL A 69 1.30 2.04 1.92
N ASN A 70 1.25 3.12 1.15
CA ASN A 70 0.28 4.20 1.28
C ASN A 70 -0.39 4.40 -0.07
N GLN A 71 -1.60 3.89 -0.24
CA GLN A 71 -2.40 4.04 -1.45
C GLN A 71 -3.43 5.14 -1.26
N VAL A 72 -3.42 6.12 -2.14
CA VAL A 72 -4.49 7.10 -2.26
C VAL A 72 -5.38 6.69 -3.43
N PHE A 73 -6.68 6.57 -3.18
CA PHE A 73 -7.70 6.35 -4.20
C PHE A 73 -8.59 7.58 -4.37
N TRP A 74 -9.04 7.78 -5.59
CA TRP A 74 -10.13 8.68 -5.95
C TRP A 74 -11.11 7.95 -6.88
N ALA A 75 -12.37 8.35 -6.74
CA ALA A 75 -13.47 7.86 -7.53
C ALA A 75 -14.49 8.98 -7.65
N PHE A 76 -15.10 9.09 -8.83
CA PHE A 76 -16.07 10.13 -9.14
C PHE A 76 -17.49 9.59 -8.96
N ASN A 77 -18.41 10.47 -8.57
CA ASN A 77 -19.84 10.17 -8.43
C ASN A 77 -20.13 8.96 -7.52
N THR A 78 -19.33 8.79 -6.46
CA THR A 78 -19.49 7.72 -5.47
C THR A 78 -19.44 8.29 -4.05
N THR A 79 -19.78 7.47 -3.06
CA THR A 79 -19.75 7.86 -1.65
C THR A 79 -18.52 7.26 -0.94
N PRO A 80 -18.07 7.86 0.18
CA PRO A 80 -17.03 7.28 1.03
C PRO A 80 -17.30 5.82 1.42
N ALA A 81 -18.52 5.54 1.88
CA ALA A 81 -18.92 4.19 2.29
C ALA A 81 -18.88 3.17 1.14
N ALA A 82 -19.19 3.58 -0.09
CA ALA A 82 -19.10 2.69 -1.24
C ALA A 82 -17.64 2.35 -1.60
N VAL A 83 -16.72 3.32 -1.50
CA VAL A 83 -15.28 3.06 -1.69
C VAL A 83 -14.75 2.13 -0.59
N GLU A 84 -15.14 2.39 0.65
CA GLU A 84 -14.75 1.57 1.80
C GLU A 84 -15.24 0.12 1.66
N ALA A 85 -16.48 -0.08 1.23
CA ALA A 85 -17.04 -1.40 0.98
C ALA A 85 -16.30 -2.20 -0.12
N LEU A 86 -15.68 -1.54 -1.09
CA LEU A 86 -14.85 -2.19 -2.12
C LEU A 86 -13.49 -2.62 -1.58
N VAL A 87 -12.89 -1.81 -0.70
CA VAL A 87 -11.52 -2.02 -0.21
C VAL A 87 -11.47 -2.94 1.02
N GLN A 88 -12.47 -2.84 1.89
CA GLN A 88 -12.50 -3.55 3.17
C GLN A 88 -12.31 -5.08 3.05
N PRO A 89 -12.91 -5.78 2.06
CA PRO A 89 -12.71 -7.22 1.90
C PRO A 89 -11.24 -7.60 1.65
N ILE A 90 -10.50 -6.75 0.93
CA ILE A 90 -9.07 -6.96 0.65
C ILE A 90 -8.26 -6.76 1.92
N LEU A 91 -8.56 -5.71 2.71
CA LEU A 91 -7.90 -5.48 4.00
C LEU A 91 -8.15 -6.62 4.98
N THR A 92 -9.38 -7.11 5.07
CA THR A 92 -9.72 -8.27 5.89
C THR A 92 -8.96 -9.53 5.43
N LYS A 93 -8.85 -9.75 4.12
CA LYS A 93 -8.05 -10.85 3.57
C LYS A 93 -6.58 -10.72 3.95
N LEU A 94 -5.98 -9.54 3.80
CA LEU A 94 -4.59 -9.28 4.18
C LEU A 94 -4.34 -9.57 5.67
N LEU A 95 -5.22 -9.06 6.55
CA LEU A 95 -5.14 -9.33 7.99
C LEU A 95 -5.30 -10.83 8.30
N SER A 96 -6.10 -11.57 7.52
CA SER A 96 -6.28 -13.02 7.71
C SER A 96 -5.07 -13.84 7.26
N GLU A 97 -4.43 -13.45 6.16
CA GLU A 97 -3.32 -14.18 5.54
C GLU A 97 -1.99 -13.89 6.26
N CYS A 98 -1.83 -12.67 6.77
CA CYS A 98 -0.63 -12.24 7.48
C CYS A 98 -0.81 -12.40 9.00
N ASN A 99 -1.21 -13.57 9.48
CA ASN A 99 -1.36 -13.85 10.92
C ASN A 99 -0.19 -14.63 11.49
N ASN A 100 0.14 -14.34 12.76
CA ASN A 100 1.05 -15.17 13.53
C ASN A 100 0.30 -16.44 13.97
N THR A 101 0.82 -17.61 13.64
CA THR A 101 0.25 -18.92 14.02
C THR A 101 0.46 -19.27 15.50
N SER A 102 1.07 -18.37 16.29
CA SER A 102 1.16 -18.49 17.74
C SER A 102 -0.19 -18.23 18.43
N SER A 103 -0.30 -18.61 19.70
CA SER A 103 -1.54 -18.71 20.50
C SER A 103 -2.42 -17.46 20.60
N THR A 104 -1.96 -16.30 20.09
CA THR A 104 -2.66 -15.02 20.16
C THR A 104 -3.42 -14.63 18.89
N ASN A 105 -3.30 -15.37 17.76
CA ASN A 105 -3.92 -15.05 16.46
C ASN A 105 -3.85 -13.54 16.12
N THR A 106 -2.68 -12.95 16.35
CA THR A 106 -2.45 -11.52 16.10
C THR A 106 -1.92 -11.32 14.69
N SER A 107 -2.50 -10.36 13.96
CA SER A 107 -2.01 -9.94 12.65
C SER A 107 -0.58 -9.40 12.75
N LEU A 108 0.27 -9.83 11.82
CA LEU A 108 1.66 -9.40 11.63
C LEU A 108 1.76 -8.06 10.89
N ILE A 109 0.63 -7.56 10.37
CA ILE A 109 0.52 -6.26 9.71
C ILE A 109 -0.59 -5.42 10.35
N ASN A 110 -0.51 -4.11 10.17
CA ASN A 110 -1.57 -3.17 10.46
C ASN A 110 -2.12 -2.59 9.15
N THR A 111 -3.43 -2.40 9.09
CA THR A 111 -4.10 -1.75 7.96
C THR A 111 -5.03 -0.65 8.45
N ALA A 112 -5.04 0.49 7.76
CA ALA A 112 -5.98 1.57 8.03
C ALA A 112 -6.58 2.08 6.73
N ILE A 113 -7.86 2.47 6.76
CA ILE A 113 -8.52 3.21 5.69
C ILE A 113 -9.13 4.49 6.27
N THR A 114 -8.97 5.58 5.54
CA THR A 114 -9.64 6.85 5.81
C THR A 114 -10.28 7.33 4.53
N THR A 115 -11.47 7.94 4.63
CA THR A 115 -12.23 8.38 3.46
C THR A 115 -12.70 9.82 3.61
N SER A 116 -12.84 10.51 2.49
CA SER A 116 -13.28 11.91 2.44
C SER A 116 -13.96 12.25 1.12
N THR A 117 -14.75 13.32 1.11
CA THR A 117 -15.39 13.85 -0.11
C THR A 117 -14.81 15.21 -0.46
N LEU A 118 -14.75 15.50 -1.76
CA LEU A 118 -14.41 16.82 -2.28
C LEU A 118 -15.55 17.32 -3.16
N ALA A 119 -15.82 18.61 -3.11
CA ALA A 119 -17.01 19.20 -3.70
C ALA A 119 -16.96 19.23 -5.24
N ASN A 120 -15.77 19.36 -5.82
CA ASN A 120 -15.56 19.47 -7.27
C ASN A 120 -14.15 19.06 -7.69
N TYR A 121 -13.95 18.94 -9.00
CA TYR A 121 -12.66 18.52 -9.57
C TYR A 121 -11.52 19.49 -9.22
N THR A 122 -11.76 20.81 -9.20
CA THR A 122 -10.73 21.79 -8.85
C THR A 122 -10.21 21.59 -7.43
N SER A 123 -11.11 21.37 -6.47
CA SER A 123 -10.74 21.05 -5.08
C SER A 123 -10.00 19.73 -4.95
N PHE A 124 -10.34 18.75 -5.79
CA PHE A 124 -9.62 17.48 -5.89
C PHE A 124 -8.21 17.65 -6.45
N PHE A 125 -8.08 18.32 -7.60
CA PHE A 125 -6.81 18.51 -8.26
C PHE A 125 -5.83 19.25 -7.34
N ALA A 126 -6.27 20.31 -6.67
CA ALA A 126 -5.45 21.06 -5.72
C ALA A 126 -4.87 20.22 -4.57
N VAL A 127 -5.54 19.12 -4.17
CA VAL A 127 -5.05 18.22 -3.12
C VAL A 127 -3.98 17.25 -3.65
N ILE A 128 -4.09 16.82 -4.91
CA ILE A 128 -3.17 15.83 -5.51
C ILE A 128 -2.03 16.46 -6.32
N SER A 129 -2.14 17.73 -6.70
CA SER A 129 -1.12 18.47 -7.44
C SER A 129 -0.32 19.37 -6.50
N GLY A 130 0.84 18.91 -6.04
CA GLY A 130 1.80 19.72 -5.28
C GLY A 130 3.01 20.13 -6.13
N ASP A 131 3.55 21.32 -5.89
CA ASP A 131 4.72 21.90 -6.58
C ASP A 131 5.96 22.02 -5.69
N ASN A 132 5.78 21.96 -4.36
CA ASN A 132 6.79 22.17 -3.31
C ASN A 132 8.06 21.30 -3.41
N VAL A 133 8.03 20.21 -4.17
CA VAL A 133 9.14 19.22 -4.28
C VAL A 133 9.44 18.82 -5.74
N ALA A 134 8.93 19.59 -6.71
CA ALA A 134 9.19 19.32 -8.12
C ALA A 134 10.70 19.37 -8.43
N GLY A 135 11.19 18.40 -9.22
CA GLY A 135 12.59 18.31 -9.62
C GLY A 135 13.55 17.73 -8.57
N GLY A 136 13.06 17.24 -7.44
CA GLY A 136 13.88 16.58 -6.41
C GLY A 136 14.37 15.17 -6.79
N GLU A 137 13.74 14.54 -7.78
CA GLU A 137 14.13 13.21 -8.28
C GLU A 137 15.11 13.36 -9.45
N SER A 138 16.31 12.79 -9.31
CA SER A 138 17.37 12.86 -10.34
C SER A 138 17.35 11.66 -11.31
N LEU A 139 16.94 10.48 -10.81
CA LEU A 139 16.87 9.24 -11.58
C LEU A 139 15.53 8.57 -11.27
N THR A 140 14.78 8.25 -12.33
CA THR A 140 13.51 7.54 -12.24
C THR A 140 13.45 6.46 -13.32
N SER A 141 12.80 5.36 -13.00
CA SER A 141 12.49 4.28 -13.94
C SER A 141 11.00 3.99 -13.85
N SER A 142 10.39 3.71 -15.00
CA SER A 142 8.96 3.41 -15.07
C SER A 142 8.72 2.13 -15.86
N ARG A 143 7.67 1.40 -15.47
CA ARG A 143 7.23 0.19 -16.15
C ARG A 143 5.71 0.10 -16.07
N LEU A 144 5.09 -0.19 -17.22
CA LEU A 144 3.68 -0.55 -17.27
C LEU A 144 3.54 -2.02 -16.84
N LEU A 145 2.72 -2.26 -15.83
CA LEU A 145 2.36 -3.60 -15.35
C LEU A 145 0.88 -3.82 -15.66
N GLY A 146 0.59 -4.87 -16.42
CA GLY A 146 -0.78 -5.27 -16.70
C GLY A 146 -1.33 -6.20 -15.63
N ARG A 147 -2.61 -6.55 -15.78
CA ARG A 147 -3.28 -7.55 -14.94
C ARG A 147 -2.53 -8.89 -14.92
N PRO A 148 -2.06 -9.47 -16.05
CA PRO A 148 -1.34 -10.74 -16.03
C PRO A 148 -0.08 -10.72 -15.17
N GLU A 149 0.69 -9.64 -15.22
CA GLU A 149 1.90 -9.47 -14.43
C GLU A 149 1.63 -9.42 -12.93
N LEU A 150 0.44 -8.92 -12.53
CA LEU A 150 0.04 -8.79 -11.14
C LEU A 150 -0.77 -9.99 -10.62
N THR A 151 -1.51 -10.71 -11.48
CA THR A 151 -2.44 -11.77 -11.02
C THR A 151 -2.07 -13.17 -11.48
N HIS A 152 -1.31 -13.34 -12.56
CA HIS A 152 -0.88 -14.66 -13.05
C HIS A 152 0.56 -15.01 -12.69
N THR A 153 1.34 -14.03 -12.23
CA THR A 153 2.67 -14.26 -11.68
C THR A 153 2.54 -14.93 -10.30
N PRO A 154 3.30 -16.00 -10.02
CA PRO A 154 3.30 -16.62 -8.70
C PRO A 154 3.63 -15.61 -7.60
N HIS A 155 2.90 -15.65 -6.48
CA HIS A 155 3.04 -14.68 -5.38
C HIS A 155 4.49 -14.48 -4.91
N ALA A 156 5.23 -15.57 -4.73
CA ALA A 156 6.65 -15.52 -4.33
C ALA A 156 7.54 -14.79 -5.35
N GLN A 157 7.21 -14.84 -6.65
CA GLN A 157 7.93 -14.10 -7.68
C GLN A 157 7.58 -12.60 -7.62
N ILE A 158 6.32 -12.24 -7.35
CA ILE A 158 5.93 -10.82 -7.14
C ILE A 158 6.70 -10.23 -5.96
N VAL A 159 6.77 -10.96 -4.84
CA VAL A 159 7.56 -10.55 -3.66
C VAL A 159 9.02 -10.35 -4.05
N SER A 160 9.64 -11.32 -4.72
CA SER A 160 11.04 -11.22 -5.15
C SER A 160 11.29 -10.03 -6.11
N TYR A 161 10.36 -9.74 -7.01
CA TYR A 161 10.45 -8.56 -7.88
C TYR A 161 10.33 -7.26 -7.10
N LEU A 162 9.44 -7.18 -6.10
CA LEU A 162 9.33 -6.02 -5.23
C LEU A 162 10.61 -5.80 -4.43
N GLU A 163 11.14 -6.85 -3.79
CA GLU A 163 12.39 -6.77 -3.05
C GLU A 163 13.53 -6.30 -3.95
N THR A 164 13.62 -6.82 -5.17
CA THR A 164 14.66 -6.41 -6.14
C THR A 164 14.47 -4.96 -6.60
N ALA A 165 13.25 -4.54 -6.89
CA ALA A 165 12.95 -3.19 -7.37
C ALA A 165 13.14 -2.13 -6.27
N MET A 166 12.95 -2.53 -5.01
CA MET A 166 13.06 -1.66 -3.84
C MET A 166 14.40 -1.80 -3.12
N ALA A 167 15.27 -2.73 -3.56
CA ALA A 167 16.60 -2.91 -3.00
C ALA A 167 17.41 -1.60 -3.15
N SER A 168 17.81 -1.05 -2.02
CA SER A 168 18.65 0.15 -1.90
C SER A 168 20.00 -0.19 -1.32
#